data_AF-A0A954WH56-F1
#
_entry.id   AF-A0A954WH56-F1
#
_cell.length_a   1.000
_cell.length_b   1.000
_cell.length_c   1.000
_cell.angle_alpha   90.00
_cell.angle_beta   90.00
_cell.angle_gamma   90.00
#
_symmetry.space_group_name_H-M   'P 1'
#
loop_
_entity.id
_entity.type
_entity.pdbx_description
1 polymer ?
#
loop_
_entity_poly.entity_id
_entity_poly.type
_entity_poly.pdbx_seq_one_letter_code
_entity_poly.pdbx_strand_id
1 'polypeptide(L)' 'WFTYELEVRDDIWRGRKMTRIKITIDGNELYEFLDFDLTFKEGHFAFQQHDPGSRVSIRKVEVLPLP' A
#
# COMPACT_ATOMS: atom_id res chain seq x y z
N TRP A 1 16.17 -10.33 -1.89
CA TRP A 1 14.79 -10.23 -1.37
C TRP A 1 14.73 -8.94 -0.59
N PHE A 2 13.79 -8.07 -0.92
CA PHE A 2 13.43 -6.92 -0.09
C PHE A 2 12.04 -7.18 0.52
N THR A 3 11.65 -6.40 1.52
CA THR A 3 10.30 -6.42 2.08
C THR A 3 9.52 -5.18 1.67
N TYR A 4 8.26 -5.39 1.32
CA TYR A 4 7.26 -4.35 1.23
C TYR A 4 6.36 -4.47 2.46
N GLU A 5 6.13 -3.34 3.12
CA GLU A 5 5.05 -3.20 4.09
C GLU A 5 4.15 -2.05 3.61
N LEU A 6 2.86 -2.36 3.44
CA LEU A 6 1.86 -1.39 3.02
C LEU A 6 0.84 -1.24 4.15
N GLU A 7 0.61 0.00 4.57
CA GLU A 7 -0.46 0.36 5.50
C GLU A 7 -1.47 1.25 4.76
N VAL A 8 -2.71 0.78 4.66
CA VAL A 8 -3.82 1.52 4.04
C VAL A 8 -4.94 1.64 5.04
N ARG A 9 -5.28 2.88 5.41
CA ARG A 9 -6.33 3.16 6.40
C ARG A 9 -6.99 4.51 6.15
N ASP A 10 -8.24 4.64 6.55
CA ASP A 10 -8.86 5.95 6.71
C ASP A 10 -8.34 6.64 7.98
N ASP A 11 -8.15 7.95 7.92
CA ASP A 11 -7.57 8.75 9.02
C ASP A 11 -8.13 10.18 9.03
N ILE A 12 -7.87 10.91 10.12
CA ILE A 12 -8.19 12.34 10.28
C ILE A 12 -6.88 13.12 10.36
N TRP A 13 -6.48 13.73 9.25
CA TRP A 13 -5.29 14.57 9.18
C TRP A 13 -5.64 16.04 9.39
N ARG A 14 -5.22 16.59 10.54
CA ARG A 14 -5.46 18.01 10.90
C ARG A 14 -6.94 18.42 10.74
N GLY A 15 -7.84 17.54 11.20
CA GLY A 15 -9.30 17.76 11.15
C GLY A 15 -9.96 17.43 9.81
N ARG A 16 -9.21 16.99 8.80
CA ARG A 16 -9.76 16.57 7.49
C ARG A 16 -9.70 15.06 7.36
N LYS A 17 -10.81 14.45 6.95
CA LYS A 17 -10.85 13.02 6.59
C LYS A 17 -10.02 12.79 5.34
N MET A 18 -9.33 11.66 5.29
CA MET A 18 -8.53 11.22 4.17
C MET A 18 -8.27 9.72 4.25
N THR A 19 -7.90 9.11 3.13
CA THR A 19 -7.32 7.76 3.12
C THR A 19 -5.80 7.90 3.08
N ARG A 20 -5.11 7.28 4.02
CA ARG A 20 -3.65 7.25 4.12
C ARG A 20 -3.13 5.96 3.51
N ILE A 21 -2.21 6.08 2.57
CA ILE A 21 -1.51 4.96 1.94
C ILE A 21 -0.02 5.15 2.21
N LYS A 22 0.57 4.28 3.03
CA LYS A 22 1.99 4.32 3.39
C LYS A 22 2.70 3.09 2.85
N ILE A 23 3.90 3.31 2.31
CA ILE A 23 4.75 2.26 1.73
C ILE A 23 6.13 2.31 2.37
N THR A 24 6.56 1.18 2.92
CA THR A 24 7.88 0.99 3.53
C THR A 24 8.63 -0.10 2.76
N ILE A 25 9.91 0.15 2.45
CA ILE A 25 10.83 -0.80 1.81
C ILE A 25 11.98 -1.11 2.74
N ASP A 26 12.19 -2.39 3.06
CA ASP A 26 13.27 -2.84 3.94
C ASP A 26 13.32 -2.04 5.27
N GLY A 27 12.14 -1.76 5.84
CA GLY A 27 11.98 -0.99 7.08
C GLY A 27 12.13 0.53 6.94
N ASN A 28 12.44 1.04 5.75
CA ASN A 28 12.55 2.48 5.48
C ASN A 28 11.29 3.01 4.80
N GLU A 29 10.68 4.05 5.35
CA GLU A 29 9.55 4.73 4.70
C GLU A 29 10.02 5.28 3.36
N LEU A 30 9.41 4.78 2.27
CA LEU A 30 9.69 5.27 0.93
C LEU A 30 8.75 6.41 0.57
N TYR A 31 7.47 6.25 0.89
CA TYR A 31 6.43 7.18 0.46
C TYR A 31 5.18 7.10 1.32
N GLU A 32 4.54 8.25 1.50
CA GLU A 32 3.23 8.39 2.12
C GLU A 32 2.33 9.25 1.21
N PHE A 33 1.16 8.73 0.87
CA PHE A 33 0.15 9.44 0.10
C PHE A 33 -1.09 9.73 0.94
N LEU A 34 -1.55 10.98 0.88
CA LEU A 34 -2.72 11.45 1.60
C LEU A 34 -3.86 11.77 0.62
N ASP A 35 -4.80 10.84 0.46
CA ASP A 35 -5.95 11.00 -0.42
C ASP A 35 -7.10 11.72 0.28
N PHE A 36 -7.11 13.05 0.18
CA PHE A 36 -8.17 13.88 0.77
C PHE A 36 -9.50 13.82 0.00
N ASP A 37 -9.47 13.40 -1.26
CA ASP A 37 -10.66 13.29 -2.10
C ASP A 37 -11.38 11.94 -1.88
N LEU A 38 -10.80 11.05 -1.06
CA LEU A 38 -11.31 9.71 -0.77
C LEU A 38 -11.58 8.95 -2.08
N THR A 39 -10.66 9.08 -3.03
CA THR A 39 -10.71 8.52 -4.38
C THR A 39 -10.69 7.00 -4.35
N PHE A 40 -9.86 6.41 -3.48
CA PHE A 40 -9.67 4.96 -3.41
C PHE A 40 -10.60 4.33 -2.36
N LYS A 41 -11.21 3.20 -2.71
CA LYS A 41 -12.14 2.42 -1.88
C LYS A 41 -11.65 0.99 -1.70
N GLU A 42 -12.41 0.17 -0.98
CA GLU A 42 -12.14 -1.25 -0.86
C GLU A 42 -12.04 -1.94 -2.23
N GLY A 43 -11.16 -2.94 -2.32
CA GLY A 43 -10.86 -3.60 -3.59
C GLY A 43 -9.97 -4.83 -3.43
N HIS A 44 -9.44 -5.31 -4.55
CA HIS A 44 -8.60 -6.50 -4.60
C HIS A 44 -7.12 -6.15 -4.49
N PHE A 45 -6.35 -7.02 -3.85
CA PHE A 45 -4.90 -7.03 -4.01
C PHE A 45 -4.54 -7.65 -5.36
N ALA A 46 -3.62 -7.02 -6.09
CA ALA A 46 -3.18 -7.49 -7.38
C ALA A 46 -1.67 -7.32 -7.53
N PHE A 47 -1.04 -8.25 -8.25
CA PHE A 47 0.34 -8.14 -8.69
C PHE A 47 0.34 -7.83 -10.18
N GLN A 48 0.99 -6.72 -10.56
CA GLN A 48 1.11 -6.35 -11.96
C GLN A 48 2.22 -7.18 -12.62
N GLN A 49 1.93 -7.72 -13.81
CA GLN A 49 2.95 -8.12 -14.78
C GLN A 49 3.11 -6.99 -15.80
N HIS A 50 4.31 -6.41 -15.92
CA HIS A 50 4.57 -5.33 -16.87
C HIS A 50 5.01 -5.89 -18.23
N ASP A 51 6.23 -6.45 -18.29
CA ASP A 51 6.81 -6.97 -19.53
C ASP A 51 6.68 -8.50 -19.61
N PRO A 52 6.34 -9.08 -20.78
CA PRO A 52 6.26 -10.54 -20.94
C PRO A 52 7.55 -11.29 -20.60
N GLY A 53 8.71 -10.63 -20.74
CA GLY A 53 10.03 -11.23 -20.45
C GLY A 53 10.45 -11.17 -18.98
N SER A 54 9.80 -10.34 -18.16
CA SER A 54 10.18 -10.12 -16.77
C SER A 54 9.66 -11.26 -15.89
N ARG A 55 10.54 -11.86 -15.09
CA ARG A 55 10.17 -12.88 -14.09
C ARG A 55 10.41 -12.32 -12.69
N VAL A 56 9.33 -12.18 -11.93
CA VAL A 56 9.37 -11.75 -10.53
C VAL A 56 8.98 -12.92 -9.64
N SER A 57 9.72 -13.13 -8.56
CA SER A 57 9.38 -14.12 -7.53
C SER A 57 8.88 -13.40 -6.28
N ILE A 58 7.67 -13.76 -5.83
CA ILE A 58 6.99 -13.15 -4.68
C ILE A 58 6.78 -14.24 -3.63
N ARG A 59 7.01 -13.93 -2.36
CA ARG A 59 6.79 -14.85 -1.24
C ARG A 59 6.35 -14.09 0.02
N LYS A 60 5.77 -14.82 0.97
CA LYS A 60 5.29 -14.27 2.26
C LYS A 60 4.34 -13.09 2.06
N VAL A 61 3.29 -13.31 1.27
CA VAL A 61 2.20 -12.35 1.10
C VAL A 61 1.20 -12.60 2.21
N GLU A 62 1.08 -11.65 3.12
CA GLU A 62 0.25 -11.74 4.32
C GLU A 62 -0.57 -10.46 4.46
N VAL A 63 -1.78 -10.56 5.01
CA VAL A 63 -2.69 -9.42 5.19
C VAL A 63 -3.27 -9.46 6.59
N LEU A 64 -3.24 -8.31 7.27
CA LEU A 64 -3.89 -8.09 8.55
C LEU A 64 -4.90 -6.95 8.40
N PRO A 65 -6.21 -7.20 8.57
CA PRO A 65 -7.19 -6.12 8.66
C PRO A 65 -6.87 -5.21 9.84
N LEU A 66 -6.98 -3.90 9.63
CA LEU A 66 -6.78 -2.90 10.68
C LEU A 66 -8.10 -2.63 11.41
N PRO A 67 -8.05 -2.33 12.73
CA PRO A 67 -9.23 -1.99 13.53
C PRO A 67 -9.84 -0.62 13.20
#